data_AF-A0A2M6W0L0-F1
#
_entry.id   AF-A0A2M6W0L0-F1
#
_cell.length_a   1.000
_cell.length_b   1.000
_cell.length_c   1.000
_cell.angle_alpha   90.00
_cell.angle_beta   90.00
_cell.angle_gamma   90.00
#
_symmetry.space_group_name_H-M   'P 1'
#
loop_
_entity.id
_entity.type
_entity.pdbx_description
1 polymer ?
#
loop_
_entity_poly.entity_id
_entity_poly.type
_entity_poly.pdbx_seq_one_letter_code
_entity_poly.pdbx_strand_id
1 'polypeptide(L)' 'SIIYTGFVPDEELATLYAESHAYIFLSLYEGFGLPPLEALSAKVPVV' A
#
# COMPACT_ATOMS: atom_id res chain seq x y z
N SER A 1 -5.24 15.24 -9.70
CA SER A 1 -6.05 15.37 -8.48
C SER A 1 -5.50 14.42 -7.43
N ILE A 2 -5.70 14.69 -6.15
CA ILE A 2 -5.33 13.78 -5.06
C ILE A 2 -6.63 13.21 -4.49
N ILE A 3 -6.69 11.90 -4.27
CA ILE A 3 -7.86 11.21 -3.71
C ILE A 3 -7.47 10.68 -2.34
N TYR A 4 -8.25 11.04 -1.31
CA TYR A 4 -8.11 10.50 0.04
C TYR A 4 -9.17 9.42 0.22
N THR A 5 -8.75 8.16 0.21
CA THR A 5 -9.65 7.01 0.25
C THR A 5 -10.20 6.71 1.65
N GLY A 6 -9.50 7.14 2.70
CA GLY A 6 -9.84 6.77 4.07
C GLY A 6 -9.57 5.29 4.31
N PHE A 7 -10.50 4.58 4.93
CA PHE A 7 -10.41 3.13 5.08
C PHE A 7 -10.73 2.44 3.75
N VAL A 8 -9.86 1.52 3.34
CA VAL A 8 -10.05 0.69 2.14
C VAL A 8 -10.17 -0.77 2.58
N PRO A 9 -11.25 -1.48 2.23
CA PRO A 9 -11.38 -2.91 2.49
C PRO A 9 -10.31 -3.72 1.73
N ASP A 10 -9.91 -4.86 2.28
CA ASP A 10 -8.82 -5.70 1.74
C ASP A 10 -9.01 -6.09 0.27
N GLU A 11 -10.25 -6.38 -0.14
CA GLU A 11 -10.59 -6.75 -1.54
C GLU A 11 -10.28 -5.61 -2.52
N GLU A 12 -10.54 -4.36 -2.12
CA GLU A 12 -10.26 -3.18 -2.91
C GLU A 12 -8.78 -2.80 -2.83
N LEU A 13 -8.16 -2.98 -1.66
CA LEU A 13 -6.74 -2.70 -1.44
C LEU A 13 -5.83 -3.53 -2.35
N ALA A 14 -6.16 -4.81 -2.55
CA ALA A 14 -5.43 -5.67 -3.48
C ALA A 14 -5.46 -5.14 -4.92
N THR A 15 -6.61 -4.61 -5.35
CA THR A 15 -6.76 -3.99 -6.68
C THR A 15 -5.93 -2.70 -6.77
N LEU A 16 -5.94 -1.88 -5.72
CA LEU A 16 -5.13 -0.67 -5.68
C LEU A 16 -3.64 -0.98 -5.75
N TYR A 17 -3.16 -2.01 -5.05
CA TYR A 17 -1.77 -2.44 -5.19
C TYR A 17 -1.47 -2.91 -6.62
N ALA A 18 -2.30 -3.78 -7.20
CA ALA A 18 -2.07 -4.32 -8.54
C ALA A 18 -1.97 -3.25 -9.64
N GLU A 19 -2.75 -2.16 -9.51
CA GLU A 19 -2.76 -1.05 -10.46
C GLU A 19 -1.77 0.09 -10.09
N SER A 20 -1.08 -0.02 -8.95
CA SER A 20 -0.15 1.00 -8.48
C SER A 20 1.26 0.80 -9.04
N HIS A 21 1.90 1.92 -9.39
CA HIS A 21 3.28 1.92 -9.86
C HIS A 21 4.30 2.02 -8.71
N ALA A 22 3.88 2.51 -7.55
CA ALA A 22 4.72 2.67 -6.37
C ALA A 22 3.84 2.76 -5.11
N TYR A 23 4.37 2.27 -3.98
CA TYR A 23 3.82 2.43 -2.65
C TYR A 23 4.78 3.25 -1.81
N ILE A 24 4.31 4.39 -1.28
CA ILE A 24 5.12 5.31 -0.49
C ILE A 24 4.66 5.21 0.96
N PHE A 25 5.56 4.78 1.86
CA PHE A 25 5.23 4.55 3.26
C PHE A 25 6.15 5.34 4.19
N LEU A 26 5.69 6.52 4.61
CA LEU A 26 6.47 7.48 5.39
C LEU A 26 6.34 7.26 6.92
N SER A 27 6.53 6.03 7.38
CA SER A 27 6.41 5.70 8.82
C SER A 27 7.69 5.97 9.60
N LEU A 28 7.55 6.57 10.80
CA LEU A 28 8.65 6.80 11.76
C LEU A 28 8.80 5.69 12.81
N TYR A 29 7.80 4.82 12.98
CA TYR A 29 7.85 3.63 13.84
C TYR A 29 6.75 2.65 13.43
N GLU A 30 7.03 1.34 13.44
CA GLU A 30 6.03 0.35 13.05
C GLU A 30 6.08 -0.92 13.92
N GLY A 31 4.91 -1.54 14.08
CA GLY A 31 4.73 -2.94 14.48
C GLY A 31 5.36 -3.93 13.49
N PHE A 32 4.55 -4.74 12.78
CA PHE A 32 5.05 -5.90 12.02
C PHE A 32 5.46 -5.66 10.55
N GLY A 33 5.22 -4.49 9.95
CA GLY A 33 5.63 -4.26 8.56
C GLY A 33 4.68 -4.82 7.50
N LEU A 34 3.41 -5.05 7.84
CA LEU A 34 2.48 -5.77 6.94
C LEU A 34 2.14 -4.98 5.66
N PRO A 35 1.82 -3.67 5.72
CA PRO A 35 1.48 -2.92 4.50
C PRO A 35 2.58 -2.89 3.42
N PRO A 36 3.87 -2.60 3.73
CA PRO A 36 4.92 -2.69 2.72
C PRO A 36 5.18 -4.13 2.24
N LEU A 37 4.99 -5.14 3.10
CA LEU A 37 5.13 -6.55 2.70
C LEU A 37 4.05 -6.96 1.69
N GLU A 38 2.81 -6.53 1.88
CA GLU A 38 1.71 -6.73 0.95
C GLU A 38 1.98 -6.05 -0.40
N ALA A 39 2.47 -4.80 -0.38
CA ALA A 39 2.85 -4.09 -1.60
C ALA A 39 3.96 -4.81 -2.38
N LEU A 40 5.00 -5.30 -1.69
CA LEU A 40 6.06 -6.12 -2.31
C LEU A 40 5.51 -7.43 -2.91
N SER A 41 4.59 -8.10 -2.21
CA SER A 41 3.91 -9.31 -2.71
C SER A 41 3.14 -9.02 -4.00
N ALA A 42 2.52 -7.85 -4.10
CA ALA A 42 1.85 -7.36 -5.30
C ALA A 42 2.80 -6.83 -6.39
N LYS A 43 4.13 -6.96 -6.21
CA LYS A 43 5.18 -6.46 -7.12
C LYS A 43 5.18 -4.94 -7.26
N VAL A 44 4.65 -4.22 -6.27
CA VAL A 44 4.72 -2.77 -6.20
C VAL A 44 6.04 -2.37 -5.54
N PRO A 45 6.85 -1.52 -6.19
CA PRO A 45 8.03 -0.94 -5.56
C PRO A 45 7.64 -0.17 -4.29
N VAL A 46 8.31 -0.47 -3.18
CA VAL A 46 8.13 0.22 -1.89
C VAL A 46 9.23 1.26 -1.72
N VAL A 47 8.84 2.48 -1.33
CA VAL A 47 9.72 3.64 -1.10
C VAL A 47 9.46 4.26 0.27
#